data_AF-A0A3D5SKH4-F1
#
_entry.id   AF-A0A3D5SKH4-F1
#
_cell.length_a   1.000
_cell.length_b   1.000
_cell.length_c   1.000
_cell.angle_alpha   90.00
_cell.angle_beta   90.00
_cell.angle_gamma   90.00
#
_symmetry.space_group_name_H-M   'P 1'
#
loop_
_entity.id
_entity.type
_entity.pdbx_description
1 polymer ?
#
loop_
_entity_poly.entity_id
_entity_poly.type
_entity_poly.pdbx_seq_one_letter_code
_entity_poly.pdbx_strand_id
1 'polypeptide(L)'
;NGIVPFCVVATVGTTSTSSIDPVPEIVPICEKHAIWLHVDAAYAGSAAVVPELRSILAGCERADSLVVNPHKWLFTPFDLSVLYCRHLDLLRRAFSLVPEYLRTPEQERVRSGSDYGVQLGRRFRAL
;
A
#
# COMPACT_ATOMS: atom_id res chain seq x y z
N ASN A 1 22.19 21.16 -2.67
CA ASN A 1 20.87 21.67 -3.09
C ASN A 1 19.79 21.64 -2.01
N GLY A 2 20.05 21.26 -0.75
CA GLY A 2 19.07 21.43 0.36
C GLY A 2 17.79 20.60 0.28
N ILE A 3 17.69 19.65 -0.67
CA ILE A 3 16.52 18.77 -0.84
C ILE A 3 16.62 17.63 0.17
N VAL A 4 15.48 17.28 0.77
CA VAL A 4 15.35 16.14 1.68
C VAL A 4 14.53 15.06 0.98
N PRO A 5 15.15 13.96 0.52
CA PRO A 5 14.40 12.80 0.02
C PRO A 5 13.55 12.20 1.14
N PHE A 6 12.28 11.90 0.86
CA PHE A 6 11.35 11.39 1.87
C PHE A 6 10.64 10.10 1.45
N CYS A 7 10.63 9.77 0.14
CA CYS A 7 9.97 8.58 -0.37
C CYS A 7 10.68 8.02 -1.60
N VAL A 8 10.69 6.70 -1.72
CA VAL A 8 11.00 5.93 -2.93
C VAL A 8 9.79 5.07 -3.27
N VAL A 9 9.40 5.06 -4.54
CA VAL A 9 8.37 4.17 -5.08
C VAL A 9 9.06 3.15 -5.98
N ALA A 10 9.23 1.92 -5.49
CA ALA A 10 9.75 0.81 -6.27
C ALA A 10 8.59 0.09 -6.98
N THR A 11 8.76 -0.24 -8.26
CA THR A 11 7.72 -0.87 -9.07
C THR A 11 8.02 -2.35 -9.28
N VAL A 12 7.07 -3.19 -8.91
CA VAL A 12 7.07 -4.63 -9.16
C VAL A 12 6.06 -4.92 -10.27
N GLY A 13 6.54 -4.91 -11.51
CA GLY A 13 5.72 -5.07 -12.71
C GLY A 13 5.30 -3.72 -13.30
N THR A 14 6.25 -3.05 -13.98
CA THR A 14 5.99 -1.80 -14.73
C THR A 14 4.93 -2.01 -15.82
N THR A 15 4.14 -0.99 -16.11
CA THR A 15 2.97 -1.11 -17.00
C THR A 15 3.30 -1.63 -18.40
N SER A 16 4.38 -1.15 -19.02
CA SER A 16 4.67 -1.42 -20.43
C SER A 16 5.39 -2.74 -20.66
N THR A 17 6.33 -3.09 -19.78
CA THR A 17 7.26 -4.21 -19.99
C THR A 17 7.24 -5.22 -18.85
N SER A 18 6.46 -4.98 -17.80
CA SER A 18 6.44 -5.80 -16.57
C SER A 18 7.81 -5.93 -15.91
N SER A 19 8.66 -4.91 -16.05
CA SER A 19 9.97 -4.86 -15.38
C SER A 19 9.79 -4.78 -13.86
N ILE A 20 10.79 -5.26 -13.12
CA ILE A 20 10.78 -5.29 -11.65
C ILE A 20 12.01 -4.50 -11.16
N ASP A 21 11.78 -3.49 -10.33
CA ASP A 21 12.85 -2.78 -9.65
C ASP A 21 13.52 -3.71 -8.62
N PRO A 22 14.83 -3.55 -8.35
CA PRO A 22 15.56 -4.40 -7.41
C PRO A 22 15.24 -4.01 -5.95
N VAL A 23 14.03 -4.33 -5.49
CA VAL A 23 13.55 -4.01 -4.13
C VAL A 23 14.55 -4.43 -3.04
N PRO A 24 15.17 -5.63 -3.06
CA PRO A 24 16.17 -6.02 -2.06
C PRO A 24 17.37 -5.07 -1.96
N GLU A 25 17.75 -4.42 -3.06
CA GLU A 25 18.85 -3.44 -3.12
C GLU A 25 18.40 -2.04 -2.69
N ILE A 26 17.13 -1.69 -2.95
CA ILE A 26 16.52 -0.41 -2.57
C ILE A 26 16.29 -0.33 -1.05
N VAL A 27 15.88 -1.43 -0.42
CA VAL A 27 15.58 -1.48 1.02
C VAL A 27 16.69 -0.94 1.90
N PRO A 28 17.95 -1.42 1.85
CA PRO A 28 19.00 -0.91 2.74
C PRO A 28 19.31 0.57 2.53
N ILE A 29 19.08 1.11 1.33
CA ILE A 29 19.21 2.55 1.05
C ILE A 29 18.11 3.32 1.78
N CYS A 30 16.86 2.88 1.65
CA CYS A 30 15.73 3.54 2.29
C CYS A 30 15.86 3.53 3.81
N GLU A 31 16.24 2.40 4.39
CA GLU A 31 16.45 2.28 5.84
C GLU A 31 17.59 3.15 6.36
N LYS A 32 18.74 3.15 5.66
CA LYS A 32 19.90 3.96 6.03
C LYS A 32 19.57 5.45 6.07
N HIS A 33 18.70 5.90 5.18
CA HIS A 33 18.37 7.30 5.00
C HIS A 33 17.01 7.70 5.59
N ALA A 34 16.32 6.79 6.30
CA ALA A 34 14.98 6.99 6.85
C ALA A 34 13.97 7.49 5.80
N ILE A 35 14.02 6.90 4.61
CA ILE A 35 13.14 7.21 3.48
C ILE A 35 12.00 6.20 3.46
N TRP A 36 10.77 6.66 3.26
CA TRP A 36 9.62 5.78 3.08
C TRP A 36 9.76 4.94 1.81
N LEU A 37 9.65 3.62 1.92
CA LEU A 37 9.61 2.71 0.78
C LEU A 37 8.17 2.28 0.49
N HIS A 38 7.62 2.76 -0.63
CA HIS A 38 6.39 2.24 -1.20
C HIS A 38 6.70 1.26 -2.34
N VAL A 39 6.00 0.13 -2.38
CA VAL A 39 6.05 -0.81 -3.50
C VAL A 39 4.75 -0.73 -4.30
N ASP A 40 4.85 -0.33 -5.57
CA ASP A 40 3.79 -0.48 -6.56
C ASP A 40 3.87 -1.88 -7.18
N ALA A 41 3.08 -2.81 -6.67
CA ALA A 41 2.90 -4.15 -7.22
C ALA A 41 1.51 -4.31 -7.85
N ALA A 42 0.91 -3.22 -8.35
CA ALA A 42 -0.49 -3.19 -8.79
C ALA A 42 -0.80 -4.31 -9.80
N TYR A 43 0.09 -4.53 -10.77
CA TYR A 43 -0.07 -5.57 -11.78
C TYR A 43 0.52 -6.90 -11.31
N ALA A 44 1.86 -6.98 -11.18
CA ALA A 44 2.54 -8.25 -11.05
C ALA A 44 2.55 -8.84 -9.64
N GLY A 45 2.15 -8.07 -8.61
CA GLY A 45 2.02 -8.59 -7.24
C GLY A 45 1.07 -9.79 -7.12
N SER A 46 0.07 -9.87 -8.00
CA SER A 46 -0.86 -11.01 -8.08
C SER A 46 -0.17 -12.32 -8.46
N ALA A 47 0.95 -12.26 -9.19
CA ALA A 47 1.69 -13.46 -9.59
C ALA A 47 2.24 -14.24 -8.39
N ALA A 48 2.54 -13.56 -7.28
CA ALA A 48 3.06 -14.19 -6.06
C ALA A 48 2.07 -15.14 -5.36
N VAL A 49 0.82 -15.20 -5.81
CA VAL A 49 -0.15 -16.22 -5.34
C VAL A 49 0.37 -17.62 -5.65
N VAL A 50 0.98 -17.84 -6.83
CA VAL A 50 1.56 -19.15 -7.18
C VAL A 50 2.98 -19.28 -6.58
N PRO A 51 3.31 -20.41 -5.92
CA PRO A 51 4.57 -20.57 -5.20
C PRO A 51 5.83 -20.29 -6.03
N GLU A 52 5.84 -20.72 -7.28
CA GLU A 52 6.97 -20.60 -8.20
C GLU A 52 7.30 -19.15 -8.61
N LEU A 53 6.36 -18.22 -8.47
CA LEU A 53 6.55 -16.80 -8.79
C LEU A 53 6.70 -15.93 -7.55
N ARG A 54 6.62 -16.46 -6.32
CA ARG A 54 6.68 -15.66 -5.08
C ARG A 54 7.89 -14.75 -4.95
N SER A 55 9.02 -15.12 -5.56
CA SER A 55 10.26 -14.34 -5.55
C SER A 55 10.11 -12.95 -6.18
N ILE A 56 9.07 -12.72 -6.99
CA ILE A 56 8.72 -11.38 -7.51
C ILE A 56 8.54 -10.34 -6.40
N LEU A 57 8.12 -10.75 -5.21
CA LEU A 57 7.94 -9.88 -4.06
C LEU A 57 9.13 -9.89 -3.09
N ALA A 58 10.30 -10.42 -3.48
CA ALA A 58 11.48 -10.44 -2.62
C ALA A 58 11.84 -9.02 -2.13
N GLY A 59 12.01 -8.86 -0.82
CA GLY A 59 12.31 -7.58 -0.18
C GLY A 59 11.08 -6.71 0.11
N CYS A 60 9.93 -6.99 -0.51
CA CYS A 60 8.70 -6.21 -0.31
C CYS A 60 8.15 -6.35 1.11
N GLU A 61 8.50 -7.41 1.83
CA GLU A 61 8.17 -7.59 3.24
C GLU A 61 8.78 -6.52 4.15
N ARG A 62 9.79 -5.78 3.66
CA ARG A 62 10.44 -4.68 4.37
C ARG A 62 9.93 -3.30 3.97
N ALA A 63 9.02 -3.22 2.99
CA ALA A 63 8.40 -1.96 2.58
C ALA A 63 7.49 -1.37 3.68
N ASP A 64 7.33 -0.05 3.67
CA ASP A 64 6.43 0.68 4.56
C ASP A 64 4.97 0.55 4.09
N SER A 65 4.78 0.52 2.76
CA SER A 65 3.50 0.22 2.14
C SER A 65 3.64 -0.49 0.81
N LEU A 66 2.62 -1.26 0.44
CA LEU A 66 2.55 -1.97 -0.84
C LEU A 66 1.13 -1.89 -1.39
N VAL A 67 1.00 -1.69 -2.69
CA VAL A 67 -0.29 -1.78 -3.39
C VAL A 67 -0.33 -2.98 -4.34
N VAL A 68 -1.46 -3.66 -4.39
CA VAL A 68 -1.77 -4.70 -5.39
C VAL A 68 -3.21 -4.49 -5.89
N ASN A 69 -3.47 -4.75 -7.18
CA ASN A 69 -4.80 -4.59 -7.75
C ASN A 69 -5.38 -5.95 -8.17
N PRO A 70 -6.19 -6.60 -7.33
CA PRO A 70 -6.96 -7.78 -7.72
C PRO A 70 -7.78 -7.58 -9.00
N HIS A 71 -8.26 -6.36 -9.25
CA HIS A 71 -8.99 -6.06 -10.49
C HIS A 71 -8.16 -6.13 -11.78
N LYS A 72 -6.83 -6.26 -11.69
CA LYS A 72 -5.98 -6.43 -12.87
C LYS A 72 -5.86 -7.89 -13.26
N TRP A 73 -5.51 -8.78 -12.33
CA TRP A 73 -5.11 -10.15 -12.66
C TRP A 73 -5.75 -11.25 -11.81
N LEU A 74 -6.59 -10.90 -10.83
CA LEU A 74 -7.32 -11.85 -9.98
C LEU A 74 -8.82 -11.88 -10.28
N PHE A 75 -9.21 -11.54 -11.51
CA PHE A 75 -10.59 -11.63 -12.01
C PHE A 75 -11.64 -10.91 -11.15
N THR A 76 -11.24 -9.92 -10.35
CA THR A 76 -12.20 -9.07 -9.63
C THR A 76 -12.70 -7.95 -10.54
N PRO A 77 -14.01 -7.66 -10.59
CA PRO A 77 -14.50 -6.48 -11.30
C PRO A 77 -13.89 -5.18 -10.76
N PHE A 78 -13.78 -4.17 -11.63
CA PHE A 78 -13.37 -2.84 -11.21
C PHE A 78 -14.46 -2.18 -10.35
N ASP A 79 -14.16 -1.52 -9.22
CA ASP A 79 -12.86 -1.19 -8.64
C ASP A 79 -12.45 -2.06 -7.43
N LEU A 80 -11.25 -2.66 -7.46
CA LEU A 80 -10.58 -3.22 -6.26
C LEU A 80 -9.05 -3.03 -6.28
N SER A 81 -8.54 -2.06 -5.50
CA SER A 81 -7.11 -1.84 -5.26
C SER A 81 -6.85 -1.92 -3.76
N VAL A 82 -5.84 -2.68 -3.36
CA VAL A 82 -5.58 -2.99 -1.95
C VAL A 82 -4.24 -2.39 -1.55
N LEU A 83 -4.29 -1.46 -0.60
CA LEU A 83 -3.12 -0.91 0.07
C LEU A 83 -2.85 -1.69 1.36
N TYR A 84 -1.67 -2.29 1.44
CA TYR A 84 -1.08 -2.75 2.69
C TYR A 84 -0.15 -1.67 3.22
N CYS A 85 -0.25 -1.35 4.51
CA CYS A 85 0.58 -0.35 5.17
C CYS A 85 0.98 -0.84 6.55
N ARG A 86 2.28 -0.78 6.86
CA ARG A 86 2.82 -1.14 8.17
C ARG A 86 2.43 -0.13 9.25
N HIS A 87 2.27 1.14 8.86
CA HIS A 87 2.08 2.28 9.76
C HIS A 87 0.64 2.80 9.69
N LEU A 88 -0.33 1.98 10.11
CA LEU A 88 -1.75 2.37 10.14
C LEU A 88 -2.02 3.58 11.05
N ASP A 89 -1.20 3.79 12.09
CA ASP A 89 -1.27 4.96 12.96
C ASP A 89 -0.94 6.27 12.20
N LEU A 90 -0.01 6.22 11.25
CA LEU A 90 0.33 7.36 10.40
C LEU A 90 -0.82 7.68 9.45
N LEU A 91 -1.43 6.67 8.83
CA LEU A 91 -2.61 6.86 8.00
C LEU A 91 -3.77 7.47 8.81
N ARG A 92 -4.03 6.94 10.02
CA ARG A 92 -5.04 7.48 10.92
C ARG A 92 -4.75 8.93 11.30
N ARG A 93 -3.51 9.26 11.67
CA ARG A 93 -3.14 10.65 11.98
C ARG A 93 -3.28 11.59 10.78
N ALA A 94 -2.99 11.10 9.57
CA ALA A 94 -3.08 11.89 8.36
C ALA A 94 -4.52 12.15 7.92
N PHE A 95 -5.43 11.18 8.10
CA PHE A 95 -6.76 11.23 7.50
C PHE A 95 -7.92 11.29 8.49
N SER A 96 -7.72 11.04 9.77
CA SER A 96 -8.80 11.08 10.76
C SER A 96 -9.25 12.53 10.99
N LEU A 97 -10.30 12.91 10.28
CA LEU A 97 -11.12 14.08 10.53
C LEU A 97 -12.46 13.53 11.01
N VAL A 98 -12.71 13.60 12.32
CA VAL A 98 -13.97 13.13 12.90
C VAL A 98 -14.76 14.34 13.38
N PRO A 99 -15.59 14.95 12.51
CA PRO A 99 -16.64 15.84 12.93
C PRO A 99 -17.45 15.23 14.07
N GLU A 100 -17.91 16.07 14.98
CA GLU A 100 -18.63 15.62 16.18
C GLU A 100 -19.85 14.73 15.85
N TYR A 101 -20.54 15.00 14.74
CA TYR A 101 -21.70 14.24 14.28
C TYR A 101 -21.39 12.81 13.76
N LEU A 102 -20.11 12.45 13.59
CA LEU A 102 -19.69 11.09 13.22
C LEU A 102 -19.10 10.31 14.40
N ARG A 103 -19.06 10.91 15.60
CA ARG A 103 -18.54 10.22 16.78
C ARG A 103 -19.53 9.17 17.25
N THR A 104 -19.03 7.97 17.48
CA THR A 104 -19.78 6.86 18.08
C THR A 104 -19.16 6.45 19.40
N PRO A 105 -19.94 5.91 20.36
CA PRO A 105 -19.40 5.42 21.64
C PRO A 105 -18.30 4.36 21.48
N GLU A 106 -18.31 3.60 20.37
CA GLU A 106 -17.38 2.50 20.09
C GLU A 106 -16.14 2.93 19.29
N GLN A 107 -15.97 4.22 19.00
CA GLN A 107 -14.95 4.71 18.07
C GLN A 107 -13.50 4.34 18.45
N GLU A 108 -13.22 4.17 19.75
CA GLU A 108 -11.89 3.72 20.22
C GLU A 108 -11.71 2.20 20.14
N ARG A 109 -12.80 1.44 20.00
CA ARG A 109 -12.82 -0.03 20.00
C ARG A 109 -12.85 -0.62 18.58
N VAL A 110 -13.22 0.17 17.57
CA VAL A 110 -13.42 -0.27 16.19
C VAL A 110 -12.54 0.52 15.23
N ARG A 111 -12.01 -0.15 14.20
CA ARG A 111 -11.31 0.51 13.10
C ARG A 111 -12.34 1.03 12.10
N SER A 112 -12.57 2.34 12.09
CA SER A 112 -13.34 2.96 11.02
C SER A 112 -12.51 3.00 9.74
N GLY A 113 -13.03 2.47 8.64
CA GLY A 113 -12.35 2.52 7.34
C GLY A 113 -12.12 3.95 6.83
N SER A 114 -12.92 4.92 7.28
CA SER A 114 -12.77 6.33 6.92
C SER A 114 -11.52 6.98 7.51
N ASP A 115 -10.95 6.41 8.58
CA ASP A 115 -9.76 6.97 9.23
C ASP A 115 -8.48 6.72 8.41
N TYR A 116 -8.50 5.83 7.42
CA TYR A 116 -7.30 5.34 6.75
C TYR A 116 -7.18 5.80 5.29
N GLY A 117 -7.96 6.79 4.89
CA GLY A 117 -7.89 7.34 3.54
C GLY A 117 -8.76 8.58 3.36
N VAL A 118 -8.72 9.13 2.16
CA VAL A 118 -9.41 10.38 1.80
C VAL A 118 -10.94 10.25 1.85
N GLN A 119 -11.48 9.06 1.62
CA GLN A 119 -12.92 8.84 1.47
C GLN A 119 -13.61 8.65 2.82
N LEU A 120 -14.60 9.51 3.12
CA LEU A 120 -15.53 9.27 4.23
C LEU A 120 -16.49 8.11 3.90
N GLY A 121 -17.30 8.28 2.85
CA GLY A 121 -18.19 7.24 2.35
C GLY A 121 -17.45 6.25 1.46
N ARG A 122 -17.61 4.95 1.70
CA ARG A 122 -16.98 3.88 0.91
C ARG A 122 -17.94 2.73 0.66
N ARG A 123 -17.84 2.14 -0.54
CA ARG A 123 -18.59 0.92 -0.91
C ARG A 123 -18.05 -0.30 -0.17
N PHE A 124 -18.88 -1.33 -0.04
CA PHE A 124 -18.48 -2.59 0.57
C PHE A 124 -17.74 -3.50 -0.44
N ARG A 125 -16.55 -3.08 -0.87
CA ARG A 125 -15.75 -3.75 -1.92
C ARG A 125 -15.18 -5.13 -1.54
N ALA A 126 -15.44 -5.60 -0.32
CA ALA A 126 -14.94 -6.88 0.17
C ALA A 126 -15.94 -8.03 -0.04
N LEU A 127 -17.16 -7.72 -0.50
CA LEU A 127 -18.17 -8.69 -0.92
C LEU A 127 -17.87 -9.17 -2.35
#